data_AF-A0A286DSD7-F1
#
_entry.id   AF-A0A286DSD7-F1
#
_cell.length_a   1.000
_cell.length_b   1.000
_cell.length_c   1.000
_cell.angle_alpha   90.00
_cell.angle_beta   90.00
_cell.angle_gamma   90.00
#
_symmetry.space_group_name_H-M   'P 1'
#
loop_
_entity.id
_entity.type
_entity.pdbx_description
1 polymer ?
#
loop_
_entity_poly.entity_id
_entity_poly.type
_entity_poly.pdbx_seq_one_letter_code
_entity_poly.pdbx_strand_id
1 'polypeptide(L)'
;MKLYHIDKARDYRRIMLDVLEVCPRPFRYKIMQHMADIRDEGDFIADTFADHLHSDHLQFFYRLRSSRLFRHVTPHQVALLRSIVDRLEEAYRYDTGQAFRFETAEERQVSRKEWQVIIRKCREVNRRRSEWEQKHPHLSTLSYFLQSTPFKFFLFAILVCLFTIFVCVPFALAVTNFVSGSWHLDLSFLRLR
;
A
#
# COMPACT_ATOMS: atom_id res chain seq x y z
N MET A 1 -12.32 -4.91 -10.99
CA MET A 1 -11.00 -4.30 -10.70
C MET A 1 -9.83 -5.29 -10.67
N LYS A 2 -10.02 -6.63 -10.55
CA LYS A 2 -8.91 -7.61 -10.50
C LYS A 2 -8.14 -7.88 -11.81
N LEU A 3 -8.76 -7.70 -12.99
CA LEU A 3 -8.06 -7.97 -14.27
C LEU A 3 -6.92 -6.97 -14.55
N TYR A 4 -7.09 -5.71 -14.13
CA TYR A 4 -6.13 -4.64 -14.38
C TYR A 4 -4.77 -4.87 -13.68
N HIS A 5 -4.78 -5.46 -12.48
CA HIS A 5 -3.54 -5.75 -11.73
C HIS A 5 -2.72 -6.92 -12.33
N ILE A 6 -3.39 -7.89 -12.98
CA ILE A 6 -2.73 -9.05 -13.60
C ILE A 6 -1.92 -8.60 -14.82
N ASP A 7 -2.48 -7.69 -15.63
CA ASP A 7 -1.79 -7.11 -16.78
C ASP A 7 -0.63 -6.19 -16.35
N LYS A 8 -0.84 -5.36 -15.29
CA LYS A 8 0.23 -4.55 -14.68
C LYS A 8 1.44 -5.39 -14.25
N ALA A 9 1.24 -6.51 -13.55
CA ALA A 9 2.34 -7.35 -13.08
C ALA A 9 3.14 -8.02 -14.22
N ARG A 10 2.51 -8.26 -15.37
CA ARG A 10 3.19 -8.74 -16.58
C ARG A 10 4.00 -7.63 -17.25
N ASP A 11 3.45 -6.43 -17.32
CA ASP A 11 4.13 -5.29 -17.93
C ASP A 11 5.29 -4.78 -17.07
N TYR A 12 5.18 -4.77 -15.74
CA TYR A 12 6.32 -4.51 -14.86
C TYR A 12 7.45 -5.51 -15.04
N ARG A 13 7.12 -6.81 -15.20
CA ARG A 13 8.15 -7.83 -15.50
C ARG A 13 8.87 -7.55 -16.81
N ARG A 14 8.16 -7.13 -17.86
CA ARG A 14 8.77 -6.71 -19.13
C ARG A 14 9.68 -5.50 -18.95
N ILE A 15 9.19 -4.45 -18.27
CA ILE A 15 9.98 -3.25 -17.97
C ILE A 15 11.24 -3.64 -17.20
N MET A 16 11.16 -4.51 -16.19
CA MET A 16 12.32 -4.95 -15.41
C MET A 16 13.37 -5.66 -16.28
N LEU A 17 12.97 -6.46 -17.26
CA LEU A 17 13.88 -7.09 -18.22
C LEU A 17 14.54 -6.05 -19.12
N ASP A 18 13.77 -5.10 -19.65
CA ASP A 18 14.29 -4.02 -20.47
C ASP A 18 15.29 -3.15 -19.67
N VAL A 19 15.01 -2.90 -18.38
CA VAL A 19 15.91 -2.18 -17.46
C VAL A 19 17.23 -2.92 -17.28
N LEU A 20 17.23 -4.25 -17.19
CA LEU A 20 18.47 -5.02 -17.09
C LEU A 20 19.38 -4.85 -18.31
N GLU A 21 18.80 -4.60 -19.48
CA GLU A 21 19.53 -4.43 -20.73
C GLU A 21 20.01 -2.98 -20.94
N VAL A 22 19.18 -2.00 -20.59
CA VAL A 22 19.40 -0.57 -20.90
C VAL A 22 20.09 0.18 -19.75
N CYS A 23 19.82 -0.19 -18.51
CA CYS A 23 20.25 0.59 -17.35
C CYS A 23 21.72 0.32 -16.99
N PRO A 24 22.52 1.32 -16.58
CA PRO A 24 23.87 1.09 -16.08
C PRO A 24 23.88 0.25 -14.79
N ARG A 25 24.85 -0.66 -14.67
CA ARG A 25 24.96 -1.63 -13.56
C ARG A 25 24.73 -1.03 -12.15
N PRO A 26 25.30 0.14 -11.78
CA PRO A 26 25.14 0.70 -10.44
C PRO A 26 23.69 1.00 -10.04
N PHE A 27 22.81 1.24 -11.02
CA PHE A 27 21.42 1.65 -10.76
C PHE A 27 20.42 0.51 -10.89
N ARG A 28 20.79 -0.61 -11.53
CA ARG A 28 19.90 -1.75 -11.82
C ARG A 28 19.22 -2.28 -10.56
N TYR A 29 20.01 -2.59 -9.53
CA TYR A 29 19.50 -3.19 -8.30
C TYR A 29 18.40 -2.32 -7.67
N LYS A 30 18.67 -1.02 -7.53
CA LYS A 30 17.71 -0.08 -6.93
C LYS A 30 16.42 0.02 -7.75
N ILE A 31 16.54 0.16 -9.08
CA ILE A 31 15.36 0.28 -9.95
C ILE A 31 14.55 -1.02 -9.95
N MET A 32 15.21 -2.18 -10.00
CA MET A 32 14.55 -3.48 -9.93
C MET A 32 13.84 -3.69 -8.61
N GLN A 33 14.46 -3.31 -7.49
CA GLN A 33 13.85 -3.42 -6.17
C GLN A 33 12.58 -2.58 -6.11
N HIS A 34 12.65 -1.30 -6.50
CA HIS A 34 11.48 -0.42 -6.53
C HIS A 34 10.34 -0.97 -7.42
N MET A 35 10.66 -1.51 -8.59
CA MET A 35 9.66 -2.13 -9.49
C MET A 35 9.08 -3.43 -8.93
N ALA A 36 9.86 -4.20 -8.17
CA ALA A 36 9.37 -5.38 -7.46
C ALA A 36 8.44 -5.00 -6.31
N ASP A 37 8.76 -3.95 -5.55
CA ASP A 37 7.94 -3.43 -4.45
C ASP A 37 6.56 -2.97 -4.97
N ILE A 38 6.51 -2.27 -6.12
CA ILE A 38 5.25 -1.90 -6.80
C ILE A 38 4.42 -3.14 -7.17
N ARG A 39 5.10 -4.20 -7.66
CA ARG A 39 4.43 -5.44 -8.10
C ARG A 39 3.82 -6.19 -6.92
N ASP A 40 4.55 -6.30 -5.81
CA ASP A 40 4.21 -7.19 -4.71
C ASP A 40 3.26 -6.53 -3.70
N GLU A 41 3.33 -5.19 -3.52
CA GLU A 41 2.48 -4.48 -2.55
C GLU A 41 1.25 -3.78 -3.17
N GLY A 42 1.11 -3.80 -4.51
CA GLY A 42 -0.11 -3.63 -5.32
C GLY A 42 -0.99 -2.39 -5.07
N ASP A 43 -1.55 -2.29 -3.86
CA ASP A 43 -2.49 -1.27 -3.41
C ASP A 43 -1.89 -0.38 -2.29
N PHE A 44 -1.02 -0.90 -1.41
CA PHE A 44 -0.52 -0.14 -0.25
C PHE A 44 0.59 0.86 -0.60
N ILE A 45 1.60 0.41 -1.36
CA ILE A 45 2.66 1.29 -1.89
C ILE A 45 2.14 2.14 -3.03
N ALA A 46 1.17 1.65 -3.80
CA ALA A 46 0.56 2.44 -4.87
C ALA A 46 -0.16 3.67 -4.29
N ASP A 47 -1.01 3.49 -3.28
CA ASP A 47 -1.77 4.62 -2.70
C ASP A 47 -0.90 5.60 -1.88
N THR A 48 0.25 5.14 -1.35
CA THR A 48 1.10 5.96 -0.46
C THR A 48 2.31 6.56 -1.17
N PHE A 49 2.81 5.93 -2.24
CA PHE A 49 4.08 6.29 -2.89
C PHE A 49 4.09 6.16 -4.43
N ALA A 50 2.99 5.77 -5.11
CA ALA A 50 2.97 5.60 -6.58
C ALA A 50 3.43 6.85 -7.34
N ASP A 51 2.89 8.01 -6.94
CA ASP A 51 3.17 9.30 -7.58
C ASP A 51 4.68 9.59 -7.63
N HIS A 52 5.39 9.22 -6.56
CA HIS A 52 6.82 9.49 -6.43
C HIS A 52 7.69 8.42 -7.09
N LEU A 53 7.32 7.14 -7.01
CA LEU A 53 8.12 6.07 -7.62
C LEU A 53 8.14 6.19 -9.14
N HIS A 54 6.98 6.37 -9.78
CA HIS A 54 6.91 6.51 -11.23
C HIS A 54 7.58 7.79 -11.70
N SER A 55 7.38 8.91 -11.00
CA SER A 55 8.07 10.16 -11.29
C SER A 55 9.60 10.02 -11.20
N ASP A 56 10.13 9.45 -10.12
CA ASP A 56 11.58 9.29 -9.93
C ASP A 56 12.23 8.43 -11.03
N HIS A 57 11.55 7.34 -11.42
CA HIS A 57 12.02 6.47 -12.49
C HIS A 57 11.95 7.18 -13.86
N LEU A 58 10.87 7.90 -14.16
CA LEU A 58 10.76 8.70 -15.38
C LEU A 58 11.87 9.77 -15.44
N GLN A 59 12.07 10.53 -14.37
CA GLN A 59 13.17 11.49 -14.26
C GLN A 59 14.53 10.83 -14.51
N PHE A 60 14.74 9.61 -14.01
CA PHE A 60 15.97 8.85 -14.25
C PHE A 60 16.12 8.48 -15.74
N PHE A 61 15.12 7.86 -16.36
CA PHE A 61 15.22 7.38 -17.74
C PHE A 61 15.31 8.52 -18.77
N TYR A 62 14.60 9.62 -18.55
CA TYR A 62 14.75 10.84 -19.35
C TYR A 62 16.16 11.43 -19.28
N ARG A 63 16.80 11.37 -18.11
CA ARG A 63 18.21 11.76 -17.95
C ARG A 63 19.15 10.76 -18.57
N LEU A 64 18.87 9.46 -18.43
CA LEU A 64 19.68 8.41 -19.04
C LEU A 64 19.75 8.62 -20.56
N ARG A 65 18.60 8.88 -21.20
CA ARG A 65 18.50 9.18 -22.64
C ARG A 65 19.41 10.32 -23.10
N SER A 66 19.56 11.36 -22.29
CA SER A 66 20.39 12.53 -22.59
C SER A 66 21.82 12.44 -22.03
N SER A 67 22.13 11.36 -21.32
CA SER A 67 23.43 11.19 -20.66
C SER A 67 24.53 10.79 -21.64
N ARG A 68 25.78 11.06 -21.25
CA ARG A 68 26.96 10.60 -22.00
C ARG A 68 27.04 9.07 -22.09
N LEU A 69 26.51 8.36 -21.08
CA LEU A 69 26.49 6.89 -21.04
C LEU A 69 25.61 6.30 -22.15
N PHE A 70 24.68 7.08 -22.70
CA PHE A 70 23.72 6.66 -23.71
C PHE A 70 24.03 7.23 -25.10
N ARG A 71 25.25 7.75 -25.33
CA ARG A 71 25.67 8.28 -26.63
C ARG A 71 26.02 7.21 -27.67
N HIS A 72 26.46 6.05 -27.21
CA HIS A 72 27.00 4.97 -28.07
C HIS A 72 26.24 3.65 -27.91
N VAL A 73 24.97 3.72 -27.53
CA VAL A 73 24.12 2.53 -27.39
C VAL A 73 23.60 2.05 -28.73
N THR A 74 23.18 0.79 -28.77
CA THR A 74 22.63 0.20 -29.98
C THR A 74 21.23 0.78 -30.28
N PRO A 75 20.77 0.79 -31.55
CA PRO A 75 19.40 1.18 -31.88
C PRO A 75 18.35 0.36 -31.12
N HIS A 76 18.65 -0.91 -30.83
CA HIS A 76 17.81 -1.77 -30.00
C HIS A 76 17.66 -1.22 -28.58
N GLN A 77 18.77 -0.87 -27.92
CA GLN A 77 18.73 -0.28 -26.58
C GLN A 77 18.00 1.07 -26.55
N VAL A 78 18.09 1.87 -27.62
CA VAL A 78 17.30 3.10 -27.76
C VAL A 78 15.80 2.79 -27.82
N ALA A 79 15.40 1.77 -28.60
CA ALA A 79 14.01 1.35 -28.68
C ALA A 79 13.49 0.81 -27.34
N LEU A 80 14.29 0.02 -26.62
CA LEU A 80 13.96 -0.45 -25.28
C LEU A 80 13.79 0.71 -24.29
N LEU A 81 14.70 1.69 -24.32
CA LEU A 81 14.58 2.88 -23.45
C LEU A 81 13.30 3.65 -23.74
N ARG A 82 12.92 3.80 -25.01
CA ARG A 82 11.65 4.44 -25.39
C ARG A 82 10.46 3.64 -24.86
N SER A 83 10.44 2.32 -25.07
CA SER A 83 9.40 1.43 -24.53
C SER A 83 9.25 1.54 -23.01
N ILE A 84 10.37 1.59 -22.27
CA ILE A 84 10.36 1.79 -20.82
C ILE A 84 9.70 3.12 -20.45
N VAL A 85 10.10 4.22 -21.11
CA VAL A 85 9.56 5.56 -20.83
C VAL A 85 8.07 5.60 -21.13
N ASP A 86 7.64 5.15 -22.31
CA ASP A 86 6.23 5.20 -22.73
C ASP A 86 5.33 4.44 -21.75
N ARG A 87 5.74 3.23 -21.32
CA ARG A 87 5.00 2.42 -20.35
C ARG A 87 4.96 3.05 -18.95
N LEU A 88 6.06 3.66 -18.52
CA LEU A 88 6.10 4.35 -17.23
C LEU A 88 5.26 5.64 -17.23
N GLU A 89 5.18 6.34 -18.36
CA GLU A 89 4.30 7.51 -18.50
C GLU A 89 2.84 7.12 -18.53
N GLU A 90 2.50 6.01 -19.19
CA GLU A 90 1.15 5.46 -19.16
C GLU A 90 0.75 5.06 -17.74
N ALA A 91 1.64 4.37 -17.01
CA ALA A 91 1.43 4.03 -15.59
C ALA A 91 1.26 5.29 -14.72
N TYR A 92 2.16 6.27 -14.87
CA TYR A 92 2.09 7.54 -14.15
C TYR A 92 0.78 8.28 -14.41
N ARG A 93 0.35 8.36 -15.68
CA ARG A 93 -0.89 9.03 -16.06
C ARG A 93 -2.12 8.31 -15.52
N TYR A 94 -2.09 6.98 -15.50
CA TYR A 94 -3.16 6.20 -14.91
C TYR A 94 -3.26 6.44 -13.40
N ASP A 95 -2.13 6.44 -12.70
CA ASP A 95 -2.10 6.56 -11.24
C ASP A 95 -2.40 8.01 -10.78
N THR A 96 -1.87 9.03 -11.46
CA THR A 96 -2.00 10.45 -11.07
C THR A 96 -3.12 11.21 -11.79
N GLY A 97 -3.60 10.69 -12.92
CA GLY A 97 -4.49 11.43 -13.84
C GLY A 97 -3.79 12.56 -14.61
N GLN A 98 -2.48 12.77 -14.45
CA GLN A 98 -1.73 13.88 -15.05
C GLN A 98 -0.68 13.40 -16.05
N ALA A 99 -0.35 14.24 -17.03
CA ALA A 99 0.79 14.00 -17.89
C ALA A 99 2.09 14.25 -17.11
N PHE A 100 3.09 13.38 -17.31
CA PHE A 100 4.38 13.55 -16.66
C PHE A 100 5.07 14.84 -17.15
N ARG A 101 5.61 15.62 -16.21
CA ARG A 101 6.41 16.82 -16.49
C ARG A 101 7.82 16.60 -15.98
N PHE A 102 8.79 16.67 -16.89
CA PHE A 102 10.20 16.57 -16.52
C PHE A 102 10.61 17.76 -15.64
N GLU A 103 11.32 17.49 -14.54
CA GLU A 103 11.67 18.52 -13.55
C GLU A 103 13.01 19.13 -13.92
N THR A 104 13.10 20.45 -13.83
CA THR A 104 14.36 21.15 -14.07
C THR A 104 15.39 20.80 -12.98
N ALA A 105 16.66 21.15 -13.22
CA ALA A 105 17.70 20.94 -12.20
C ALA A 105 17.44 21.74 -10.92
N GLU A 106 16.85 22.94 -11.07
CA GLU A 106 16.51 23.86 -9.99
C GLU A 106 15.37 23.32 -9.12
N GLU A 107 14.28 22.88 -9.76
CA GLU A 107 13.12 22.27 -9.09
C GLU A 107 13.53 21.04 -8.27
N ARG A 108 14.40 20.19 -8.83
CA ARG A 108 14.94 19.02 -8.12
C ARG A 108 15.77 19.38 -6.90
N GLN A 109 16.50 20.49 -6.94
CA GLN A 109 17.30 20.93 -5.80
C GLN A 109 16.40 21.39 -4.65
N VAL A 110 15.29 22.05 -4.96
CA VAL A 110 14.27 22.45 -3.97
C VAL A 110 13.60 21.21 -3.39
N SER A 111 13.05 20.33 -4.24
CA SER A 111 12.40 19.08 -3.83
C SER A 111 13.32 18.22 -2.95
N ARG A 112 14.61 18.06 -3.30
CA ARG A 112 15.57 17.33 -2.46
C ARG A 112 15.77 17.97 -1.07
N LYS A 113 15.80 19.29 -0.97
CA LYS A 113 15.92 19.97 0.32
C LYS A 113 14.69 19.72 1.18
N GLU A 114 13.50 19.81 0.59
CA GLU A 114 12.23 19.52 1.26
C GLU A 114 12.17 18.06 1.73
N TRP A 115 12.54 17.12 0.87
CA TRP A 115 12.63 15.70 1.23
C TRP A 115 13.63 15.43 2.34
N GLN A 116 14.79 16.10 2.35
CA GLN A 116 15.74 15.96 3.46
C GLN A 116 15.16 16.46 4.78
N VAL A 117 14.32 17.50 4.76
CA VAL A 117 13.60 17.98 5.94
C VAL A 117 12.59 16.94 6.41
N ILE A 118 11.80 16.37 5.50
CA ILE A 118 10.81 15.32 5.82
C ILE A 118 11.52 14.09 6.40
N ILE A 119 12.57 13.59 5.75
CA ILE A 119 13.33 12.42 6.22
C ILE A 119 13.95 12.68 7.60
N ARG A 120 14.51 13.87 7.84
CA ARG A 120 15.03 14.24 9.17
C ARG A 120 13.92 14.24 10.21
N LYS A 121 12.75 14.77 9.88
CA LYS A 121 11.59 14.79 10.77
C LYS A 121 11.09 13.37 11.08
N CYS A 122 10.94 12.51 10.07
CA CYS A 122 10.60 11.09 10.26
C CYS A 122 11.62 10.36 11.12
N ARG A 123 12.92 10.58 10.89
CA ARG A 123 13.99 9.97 11.69
C ARG A 123 13.92 10.42 13.14
N GLU A 124 13.66 11.70 13.39
CA GLU A 124 13.48 12.23 14.75
C GLU A 124 12.23 11.66 15.43
N VAL A 125 11.12 11.53 14.72
CA VAL A 125 9.91 10.88 15.25
C VAL A 125 10.19 9.41 15.59
N ASN A 126 10.83 8.66 14.69
CA ASN A 126 11.17 7.26 14.93
C ASN A 126 12.16 7.11 16.10
N ARG A 127 13.11 8.04 16.24
CA ARG A 127 14.02 8.08 17.38
C ARG A 127 13.25 8.28 18.69
N ARG A 128 12.38 9.29 18.76
CA ARG A 128 11.54 9.53 19.95
C ARG A 128 10.62 8.37 20.27
N ARG A 129 10.08 7.72 19.24
CA ARG A 129 9.25 6.51 19.38
C ARG A 129 10.07 5.36 19.99
N SER A 130 11.26 5.11 19.46
CA SER A 130 12.17 4.08 19.98
C SER A 130 12.59 4.37 21.43
N GLU A 131 12.89 5.63 21.76
CA GLU A 131 13.21 6.04 23.13
C GLU A 131 12.02 5.86 24.09
N TRP A 132 10.80 6.13 23.62
CA TRP A 132 9.58 5.92 24.39
C TRP A 132 9.29 4.43 24.61
N GLU A 133 9.45 3.61 23.56
CA GLU A 133 9.28 2.15 23.63
C GLU A 133 10.32 1.50 24.57
N GLN A 134 11.55 2.00 24.60
CA GLN A 134 12.57 1.59 25.56
C GLN A 134 12.22 2.00 27.01
N LYS A 135 11.66 3.20 27.21
CA LYS A 135 11.23 3.66 28.54
C LYS A 135 9.96 2.96 29.04
N HIS A 136 9.11 2.47 28.14
CA HIS A 136 7.82 1.86 28.46
C HIS A 136 7.64 0.49 27.79
N PRO A 137 8.48 -0.51 28.10
CA PRO A 137 8.48 -1.81 27.42
C PRO A 137 7.17 -2.59 27.60
N HIS A 138 6.48 -2.40 28.73
CA HIS A 138 5.20 -3.06 28.99
C HIS A 138 4.05 -2.51 28.13
N LEU A 139 4.06 -1.19 27.83
CA LEU A 139 3.03 -0.55 27.01
C LEU A 139 3.24 -0.84 25.51
N SER A 140 4.49 -0.92 25.05
CA SER A 140 4.81 -1.33 23.68
C SER A 140 4.47 -2.80 23.41
N THR A 141 4.71 -3.67 24.41
CA THR A 141 4.29 -5.08 24.35
C THR A 141 2.76 -5.18 24.29
N LEU A 142 2.03 -4.42 25.13
CA LEU A 142 0.57 -4.38 25.12
C LEU A 142 0.01 -3.88 23.78
N SER A 143 0.58 -2.82 23.20
CA SER A 143 0.13 -2.31 21.91
C SER A 143 0.37 -3.30 20.77
N TYR A 144 1.48 -4.04 20.79
CA TYR A 144 1.75 -5.13 19.86
C TYR A 144 0.74 -6.28 19.99
N PHE A 145 0.42 -6.71 21.22
CA PHE A 145 -0.60 -7.72 21.47
C PHE A 145 -2.00 -7.26 20.99
N LEU A 146 -2.36 -6.00 21.22
CA LEU A 146 -3.62 -5.39 20.76
C LEU A 146 -3.68 -5.24 19.22
N GLN A 147 -2.55 -4.98 18.56
CA GLN A 147 -2.49 -4.89 17.10
C GLN A 147 -2.39 -6.26 16.41
N SER A 148 -2.03 -7.31 17.14
CA SER A 148 -1.91 -8.66 16.57
C SER A 148 -3.23 -9.10 15.92
N THR A 149 -3.12 -9.57 14.67
CA THR A 149 -4.23 -10.14 13.91
C THR A 149 -5.00 -11.23 14.68
N PRO A 150 -4.37 -12.21 15.37
CA PRO A 150 -5.13 -13.24 16.09
C PRO A 150 -5.98 -12.68 17.23
N PHE A 151 -5.52 -11.65 17.94
CA PHE A 151 -6.29 -11.03 19.03
C PHE A 151 -7.54 -10.31 18.51
N LYS A 152 -7.45 -9.64 17.36
CA LYS A 152 -8.59 -9.00 16.70
C LYS A 152 -9.63 -10.04 16.24
N PHE A 153 -9.18 -11.16 15.67
CA PHE A 153 -10.08 -12.26 15.30
C PHE A 153 -10.79 -12.86 16.51
N PHE A 154 -10.07 -13.02 17.63
CA PHE A 154 -10.65 -13.51 18.87
C PHE A 154 -11.71 -12.56 19.43
N LEU A 155 -11.43 -11.25 19.48
CA LEU A 155 -12.41 -10.22 19.89
C LEU A 155 -13.64 -10.18 18.97
N PHE A 156 -13.42 -10.28 17.65
CA PHE A 156 -14.51 -10.36 16.68
C PHE A 156 -15.36 -11.62 16.89
N ALA A 157 -14.74 -12.78 17.10
CA ALA A 157 -15.45 -14.02 17.38
C ALA A 157 -16.29 -13.92 18.67
N ILE A 158 -15.77 -13.30 19.73
CA ILE A 158 -16.53 -13.04 20.97
C ILE A 158 -17.74 -12.16 20.68
N LEU A 159 -17.57 -11.06 19.92
CA LEU A 159 -18.67 -10.17 19.56
C LEU A 159 -19.75 -10.90 18.74
N VAL A 160 -19.34 -11.77 17.80
CA VAL A 160 -20.27 -12.60 17.02
C VAL A 160 -21.01 -13.61 17.90
N CYS A 161 -20.33 -14.25 18.86
CA CYS A 161 -20.96 -15.15 19.83
C CYS A 161 -21.96 -14.40 20.73
N LEU A 162 -21.60 -13.22 21.22
CA LEU A 162 -22.51 -12.40 22.02
C LEU A 162 -23.72 -11.96 21.20
N PHE A 163 -23.51 -11.51 19.95
CA PHE A 163 -24.61 -11.13 19.07
C PHE A 163 -25.56 -12.30 18.78
N THR A 164 -25.03 -13.48 18.50
CA THR A 164 -25.84 -14.68 18.25
C THR A 164 -26.64 -15.09 19.48
N ILE A 165 -26.05 -15.05 20.68
CA ILE A 165 -26.75 -15.40 21.92
C ILE A 165 -27.80 -14.35 22.31
N PHE A 166 -27.51 -13.05 22.19
CA PHE A 166 -28.42 -11.99 22.65
C PHE A 166 -29.47 -11.57 21.62
N VAL A 167 -29.26 -11.84 20.33
CA VAL A 167 -30.17 -11.41 19.26
C VAL A 167 -30.78 -12.62 18.56
N CYS A 168 -29.97 -13.54 18.06
CA CYS A 168 -30.48 -14.65 17.25
C CYS A 168 -31.22 -15.71 18.07
N VAL A 169 -30.71 -16.10 19.24
CA VAL A 169 -31.37 -17.08 20.11
C VAL A 169 -32.73 -16.59 20.63
N PRO A 170 -32.89 -15.39 21.21
CA PRO A 170 -34.20 -14.91 21.63
C PRO A 170 -35.14 -14.65 20.45
N PHE A 171 -34.64 -14.24 19.29
CA PHE A 171 -35.46 -14.10 18.09
C PHE A 171 -35.95 -15.47 17.56
N ALA A 172 -35.08 -16.49 17.52
CA ALA A 172 -35.47 -17.84 17.13
C ALA A 172 -36.46 -18.47 18.13
N LEU A 173 -36.28 -18.24 19.43
CA LEU A 173 -37.23 -18.63 20.47
C LEU A 173 -38.57 -17.90 20.32
N ALA A 174 -38.56 -16.60 19.99
CA ALA A 174 -39.79 -15.84 19.74
C ALA A 174 -40.55 -16.34 18.50
N VAL A 175 -39.83 -16.63 17.40
CA VAL A 175 -40.44 -17.16 16.16
C VAL A 175 -40.97 -18.58 16.35
N THR A 176 -40.25 -19.46 17.06
CA THR A 176 -40.73 -20.82 17.35
C THR A 176 -41.95 -20.81 18.28
N ASN A 177 -42.00 -19.93 19.28
CA ASN A 177 -43.20 -19.71 20.10
C ASN A 177 -44.37 -19.13 19.30
N PHE A 178 -44.11 -18.27 18.31
CA PHE A 178 -45.12 -17.72 17.41
C PHE A 178 -45.70 -18.79 16.46
N VAL A 179 -44.84 -19.65 15.88
CA VAL A 179 -45.25 -20.70 14.93
C VAL A 179 -45.91 -21.89 15.64
N SER A 180 -45.52 -22.20 16.88
CA SER A 180 -46.11 -23.29 17.67
C SER A 180 -47.45 -22.93 18.33
N GLY A 181 -47.89 -21.67 18.26
CA GLY A 181 -49.22 -21.25 18.73
C GLY A 181 -49.44 -21.41 20.24
N SER A 182 -48.39 -21.54 21.05
CA SER A 182 -48.51 -21.71 22.50
C SER A 182 -48.40 -20.38 23.22
N TRP A 183 -49.45 -19.56 23.14
CA TRP A 183 -49.58 -18.36 23.96
C TRP A 183 -50.07 -18.72 25.37
N HIS A 184 -49.18 -19.27 26.20
CA HIS A 184 -49.29 -19.05 27.64
C HIS A 184 -48.36 -17.90 28.01
N LEU A 185 -48.86 -16.68 27.77
CA LEU A 185 -48.33 -15.46 28.37
C LEU A 185 -48.61 -15.54 29.88
N ASP A 186 -47.67 -16.08 30.65
CA ASP A 186 -47.65 -15.88 32.09
C ASP A 186 -47.16 -14.45 32.37
N LEU A 187 -48.10 -13.51 32.34
CA LEU A 187 -47.95 -12.09 32.68
C LEU A 187 -47.86 -11.87 34.20
N SER A 188 -47.26 -12.78 34.95
CA SER A 188 -47.11 -12.65 36.41
C SER A 188 -46.01 -11.66 36.82
N PHE A 189 -45.17 -11.16 35.90
CA PHE A 189 -44.11 -10.19 36.22
C PHE A 189 -44.52 -8.70 36.14
N LEU A 190 -45.79 -8.38 35.85
CA LEU A 190 -46.30 -7.00 35.82
C LEU A 190 -47.45 -6.75 36.81
N ARG A 191 -47.45 -7.44 37.96
CA ARG A 191 -48.21 -7.05 39.15
C ARG A 191 -47.29 -6.46 40.23
N LEU A 192 -47.14 -5.13 40.16
CA LEU A 192 -47.04 -4.19 41.29
C LEU A 192 -46.27 -4.65 42.55
N ARG A 193 -44.98 -4.34 42.65
CA ARG A 193 -44.40 -3.50 43.70
C ARG A 193 -42.92 -3.19 43.46
#